data_AF-A0A0M0K226-F1
#
_entry.id   AF-A0A0M0K226-F1
#
_cell.length_a   1.000
_cell.length_b   1.000
_cell.length_c   1.000
_cell.angle_alpha   90.00
_cell.angle_beta   90.00
_cell.angle_gamma   90.00
#
_symmetry.space_group_name_H-M   'P 1'
#
loop_
_entity.id
_entity.type
_entity.pdbx_description
1 polymer ?
#
loop_
_entity_poly.entity_id
_entity_poly.type
_entity_poly.pdbx_seq_one_letter_code
_entity_poly.pdbx_strand_id
1 'polypeptide(L)'
;MQFVSDRGREHYLSDIRAIGDFLAAGESYEVCLTTTFRSPECPPPLDLYRRLRRTNPTPHAAYLRFDPRRLCAQAQAQTPSDSPTSVPAAPADGIGPGGVVICCSSPERFMRVDRSRAVECKPIKGTAARGATPAEDAAVAIALRTDEKSIAENLMIVDLIRNDLGRVCAAGSVSVPKLMHIETFQTVHQLVTTVCGQLDPREDAISAVAAAFPPGSMTGAPKARTMRLIDDLELQIPRGVYSGALGFFSVDGSADLNVVIRAAFLDTHGVSVAAGGAIVALSKAQDEWEEVLLKARPVMSAIAACMSAGTSDAYEIVTRRTPRPLHERPLAQPTSTSLDVFETMLYAPTLGSEGAAGARANGFEHGFYLLPMHLARLVRSSAALGVTCVPPPARLLEHLLEAAKRWPASDPLSRVRLSLSTNGECRIERWPMPAGSGPSRLPNLPRGLRPAPPLAMEALLDTHDAEEARRVVLDVCPVHSCDPSLVHKTSARHVYDAARARAGIDKPIAVADGRAPTVAKPFDVLLYNEAGELTECCIANVALEDGRGGWATPPLECGLLPGLLRAELLMAKALYEAVVTLDELVAALRDGRRLVAFNSLRGVYLIRLDLQSQMLDRKVLGSLQPATPSKL
;
A
#
# COMPACT_ATOMS: atom_id res chain seq x y z
N MET A 1 -26.16 3.48 3.21
CA MET A 1 -24.79 2.93 3.18
C MET A 1 -23.79 4.07 2.96
N GLN A 2 -22.57 3.99 3.49
CA GLN A 2 -21.53 4.98 3.23
C GLN A 2 -20.30 4.33 2.58
N PHE A 3 -19.76 4.99 1.55
CA PHE A 3 -18.49 4.65 0.94
C PHE A 3 -17.46 5.72 1.28
N VAL A 4 -16.37 5.31 1.94
CA VAL A 4 -15.24 6.18 2.25
C VAL A 4 -14.21 6.04 1.14
N SER A 5 -13.85 7.16 0.52
CA SER A 5 -12.78 7.20 -0.48
C SER A 5 -11.41 7.21 0.20
N ASP A 6 -10.50 6.34 -0.22
CA ASP A 6 -9.09 6.30 0.22
C ASP A 6 -8.39 7.65 -0.08
N ARG A 7 -8.80 8.33 -1.16
CA ARG A 7 -8.38 9.71 -1.48
C ARG A 7 -9.55 10.67 -1.39
N GLY A 8 -9.38 11.78 -0.66
CA GLY A 8 -10.30 12.90 -0.76
C GLY A 8 -10.26 13.52 -2.16
N ARG A 9 -11.38 14.09 -2.62
CA ARG A 9 -11.50 14.72 -3.95
C ARG A 9 -10.38 15.73 -4.20
N GLU A 10 -10.10 16.61 -3.24
CA GLU A 10 -9.09 17.66 -3.39
C GLU A 10 -7.68 17.11 -3.58
N HIS A 11 -7.36 16.01 -2.87
CA HIS A 11 -6.08 15.32 -3.02
C HIS A 11 -5.98 14.67 -4.41
N TYR A 12 -7.03 13.98 -4.86
CA TYR A 12 -7.06 13.41 -6.22
C TYR A 12 -6.86 14.48 -7.31
N LEU A 13 -7.52 15.64 -7.17
CA LEU A 13 -7.32 16.78 -8.08
C LEU A 13 -5.90 17.35 -8.00
N SER A 14 -5.26 17.29 -6.83
CA SER A 14 -3.87 17.70 -6.66
C SER A 14 -2.90 16.73 -7.31
N ASP A 15 -3.14 15.43 -7.21
CA ASP A 15 -2.33 14.39 -7.85
C ASP A 15 -2.40 14.53 -9.38
N ILE A 16 -3.56 14.85 -9.95
CA ILE A 16 -3.69 15.12 -11.38
C ILE A 16 -2.81 16.31 -11.82
N ARG A 17 -2.75 17.37 -11.00
CA ARG A 17 -1.88 18.52 -11.30
C ARG A 17 -0.40 18.10 -11.26
N ALA A 18 0.01 17.33 -10.26
CA ALA A 18 1.37 16.79 -10.17
C ALA A 18 1.70 15.86 -11.35
N ILE A 19 0.73 15.05 -11.81
CA ILE A 19 0.88 14.27 -13.04
C ILE A 19 1.13 15.19 -14.23
N GLY A 20 0.40 16.31 -14.35
CA GLY A 20 0.63 17.31 -15.38
C GLY A 20 2.08 17.77 -15.48
N ASP A 21 2.75 17.97 -14.33
CA ASP A 21 4.17 18.33 -14.27
C ASP A 21 5.08 17.20 -14.78
N PHE A 22 4.79 15.93 -14.42
CA PHE A 22 5.53 14.77 -14.94
C PHE A 22 5.36 14.60 -16.46
N LEU A 23 4.14 14.83 -16.97
CA LEU A 23 3.88 14.78 -18.40
C LEU A 23 4.63 15.90 -19.15
N ALA A 24 4.61 17.12 -18.62
CA ALA A 24 5.34 18.26 -19.18
C ALA A 24 6.87 18.05 -19.15
N ALA A 25 7.39 17.37 -18.13
CA ALA A 25 8.80 17.00 -18.03
C ALA A 25 9.20 15.83 -18.95
N GLY A 26 8.25 15.20 -19.64
CA GLY A 26 8.50 14.05 -20.52
C GLY A 26 8.81 12.75 -19.77
N GLU A 27 8.49 12.68 -18.47
CA GLU A 27 8.69 11.47 -17.65
C GLU A 27 7.69 10.37 -18.01
N SER A 28 6.52 10.76 -18.51
CA SER A 28 5.47 9.88 -19.01
C SER A 28 4.60 10.63 -20.03
N TYR A 29 3.85 9.91 -20.85
CA TYR A 29 2.86 10.44 -21.79
C TYR A 29 1.41 10.26 -21.29
N GLU A 30 1.19 9.25 -20.45
CA GLU A 30 -0.09 8.92 -19.84
C GLU A 30 0.18 8.28 -18.47
N VAL A 31 -0.58 8.65 -17.44
CA VAL A 31 -0.56 8.01 -16.12
C VAL A 31 -1.98 7.62 -15.71
N CYS A 32 -2.24 6.34 -15.46
CA CYS A 32 -3.53 5.89 -14.94
C CYS A 32 -3.57 6.02 -13.42
N LEU A 33 -4.15 7.12 -12.92
CA LEU A 33 -4.35 7.35 -11.49
C LEU A 33 -5.63 6.64 -11.01
N THR A 34 -5.57 6.05 -9.81
CA THR A 34 -6.71 5.32 -9.25
C THR A 34 -7.00 5.70 -7.79
N THR A 35 -8.22 5.42 -7.35
CA THR A 35 -8.62 5.48 -5.95
C THR A 35 -9.57 4.33 -5.62
N THR A 36 -9.70 4.02 -4.33
CA THR A 36 -10.59 2.97 -3.83
C THR A 36 -11.62 3.56 -2.90
N PHE A 37 -12.83 3.06 -2.98
CA PHE A 37 -13.95 3.39 -2.12
C PHE A 37 -14.31 2.17 -1.29
N ARG A 38 -14.43 2.34 0.02
CA ARG A 38 -14.61 1.24 0.98
C ARG A 38 -15.85 1.44 1.82
N SER A 39 -16.51 0.34 2.16
CA SER A 39 -17.58 0.33 3.13
C SER A 39 -17.45 -0.89 4.04
N PRO A 40 -17.66 -0.75 5.36
CA PRO A 40 -17.67 -1.90 6.27
C PRO A 40 -18.89 -2.80 6.06
N GLU A 41 -19.95 -2.29 5.40
CA GLU A 41 -21.15 -3.04 5.10
C GLU A 41 -20.91 -3.97 3.89
N CYS A 42 -21.08 -5.28 4.10
CA CYS A 42 -20.79 -6.29 3.09
C CYS A 42 -22.09 -6.99 2.62
N PRO A 43 -22.50 -6.84 1.34
CA PRO A 43 -23.71 -7.50 0.84
C PRO A 43 -23.47 -9.00 0.61
N PRO A 44 -24.53 -9.82 0.49
CA PRO A 44 -24.41 -11.22 0.06
C PRO A 44 -23.68 -11.30 -1.30
N PRO A 45 -22.49 -11.93 -1.39
CA PRO A 45 -21.62 -11.75 -2.56
C PRO A 45 -22.22 -12.29 -3.87
N LEU A 46 -22.95 -13.41 -3.81
CA LEU A 46 -23.56 -14.01 -4.99
C LEU A 46 -24.71 -13.14 -5.53
N ASP A 47 -25.49 -12.52 -4.65
CA ASP A 47 -26.59 -11.64 -5.05
C ASP A 47 -26.06 -10.34 -5.65
N LEU A 48 -24.98 -9.79 -5.09
CA LEU A 48 -24.25 -8.69 -5.69
C LEU A 48 -23.80 -9.03 -7.11
N TYR A 49 -23.15 -10.18 -7.31
CA TYR A 49 -22.71 -10.59 -8.64
C TYR A 49 -23.88 -10.75 -9.63
N ARG A 50 -24.96 -11.41 -9.21
CA ARG A 50 -26.18 -11.56 -10.03
C ARG A 50 -26.76 -10.20 -10.43
N ARG A 51 -26.76 -9.23 -9.51
CA ARG A 51 -27.22 -7.88 -9.79
C ARG A 51 -26.29 -7.17 -10.77
N LEU A 52 -24.97 -7.21 -10.56
CA LEU A 52 -23.97 -6.65 -11.47
C LEU A 52 -24.11 -7.20 -12.89
N ARG A 53 -24.34 -8.51 -13.05
CA ARG A 53 -24.56 -9.13 -14.37
C ARG A 53 -25.82 -8.65 -15.07
N ARG A 54 -26.86 -8.25 -14.33
CA ARG A 54 -28.11 -7.72 -14.89
C ARG A 54 -28.00 -6.24 -15.23
N THR A 55 -27.37 -5.44 -14.36
CA THR A 55 -27.32 -3.97 -14.51
C THR A 55 -26.16 -3.49 -15.36
N ASN A 56 -25.09 -4.26 -15.46
CA ASN A 56 -23.90 -3.93 -16.24
C ASN A 56 -23.38 -5.16 -17.01
N PRO A 57 -24.10 -5.60 -18.07
CA PRO A 57 -23.69 -6.75 -18.85
C PRO A 57 -22.42 -6.45 -19.65
N THR A 58 -21.40 -7.26 -19.43
CA THR A 58 -20.09 -7.15 -20.11
C THR A 58 -19.64 -8.51 -20.66
N PRO A 59 -18.76 -8.52 -21.68
CA PRO A 59 -18.24 -9.76 -22.26
C PRO A 59 -17.38 -10.56 -21.26
N HIS A 60 -16.72 -9.90 -20.30
CA HIS A 60 -15.83 -10.55 -19.35
C HIS A 60 -16.27 -10.34 -17.91
N ALA A 61 -17.02 -11.28 -17.34
CA ALA A 61 -17.43 -11.20 -15.96
C ALA A 61 -17.13 -12.48 -15.20
N ALA A 62 -16.82 -12.32 -13.91
CA ALA A 62 -16.44 -13.43 -13.06
C ALA A 62 -16.94 -13.25 -11.63
N TYR A 63 -17.28 -14.39 -11.03
CA TYR A 63 -17.50 -14.55 -9.61
C TYR A 63 -16.48 -15.56 -9.10
N LEU A 64 -15.51 -15.09 -8.32
CA LEU A 64 -14.50 -15.96 -7.70
C LEU A 64 -14.59 -15.83 -6.19
N ARG A 65 -14.68 -16.97 -5.50
CA ARG A 65 -14.67 -17.05 -4.03
C ARG A 65 -13.42 -17.83 -3.61
N PHE A 66 -12.48 -17.13 -2.98
CA PHE A 66 -11.29 -17.71 -2.39
C PHE A 66 -11.52 -17.88 -0.90
N ASP A 67 -11.50 -19.13 -0.44
CA ASP A 67 -11.61 -19.48 0.98
C ASP A 67 -10.39 -20.32 1.38
N PRO A 68 -9.44 -19.76 2.14
CA PRO A 68 -8.24 -20.47 2.57
C PRO A 68 -8.54 -21.79 3.28
N ARG A 69 -9.67 -21.87 4.00
CA ARG A 69 -10.04 -23.07 4.76
C ARG A 69 -10.51 -24.20 3.85
N ARG A 70 -11.19 -23.86 2.73
CA ARG A 70 -11.61 -24.85 1.73
C ARG A 70 -10.44 -25.38 0.90
N LEU A 71 -9.46 -24.52 0.59
CA LEU A 71 -8.25 -24.91 -0.15
C LEU A 71 -7.39 -25.90 0.66
N CYS A 72 -7.23 -25.69 1.97
CA CYS A 72 -6.49 -26.61 2.84
C CYS A 72 -7.22 -27.96 3.03
N ALA A 73 -8.55 -27.95 3.17
CA ALA A 73 -9.33 -29.19 3.35
C ALA A 73 -9.31 -30.09 2.10
N GLN A 74 -9.33 -29.52 0.90
CA GLN A 74 -9.21 -30.29 -0.35
C GLN A 74 -7.80 -30.87 -0.56
N ALA A 75 -6.75 -30.17 -0.12
CA ALA A 75 -5.38 -30.69 -0.16
C ALA A 75 -5.16 -31.85 0.83
N GLN A 76 -5.87 -31.86 1.96
CA GLN A 76 -5.79 -32.93 2.98
C GLN A 76 -6.66 -34.16 2.65
N ALA A 77 -7.71 -34.00 1.83
CA ALA A 77 -8.57 -35.11 1.41
C ALA A 77 -7.91 -36.08 0.40
N GLN A 78 -6.67 -35.82 -0.04
CA GLN A 78 -5.91 -36.69 -0.95
C GLN A 78 -4.98 -37.70 -0.24
N THR A 79 -4.92 -37.69 1.10
CA THR A 79 -4.24 -38.74 1.88
C THR A 79 -5.27 -39.77 2.40
N PRO A 80 -5.14 -41.07 2.07
CA PRO A 80 -6.11 -42.09 2.46
C PRO A 80 -5.80 -42.63 3.87
N SER A 81 -5.98 -41.82 4.91
CA SER A 81 -6.16 -42.32 6.28
C SER A 81 -6.56 -41.18 7.20
N ASP A 82 -7.84 -41.12 7.52
CA ASP A 82 -8.40 -40.97 8.87
C ASP A 82 -9.80 -40.37 8.79
N SER A 83 -10.67 -40.88 9.66
CA SER A 83 -12.10 -40.59 9.77
C SER A 83 -12.46 -39.11 9.61
N PRO A 84 -13.57 -38.78 8.93
CA PRO A 84 -13.93 -37.40 8.63
C PRO A 84 -14.33 -36.67 9.91
N THR A 85 -13.39 -35.95 10.53
CA THR A 85 -13.74 -34.88 11.44
C THR A 85 -14.39 -33.78 10.61
N SER A 86 -15.70 -33.61 10.81
CA SER A 86 -16.53 -32.62 10.12
C SER A 86 -15.93 -31.22 10.31
N VAL A 87 -15.24 -30.72 9.28
CA VAL A 87 -14.94 -29.30 9.18
C VAL A 87 -16.29 -28.59 9.16
N PRO A 88 -16.59 -27.67 10.11
CA PRO A 88 -17.86 -26.98 10.13
C PRO A 88 -18.04 -26.27 8.78
N ALA A 89 -19.15 -26.55 8.10
CA ALA A 89 -19.48 -25.91 6.85
C ALA A 89 -19.41 -24.40 7.05
N ALA A 90 -18.53 -23.72 6.30
CA ALA A 90 -18.54 -22.27 6.24
C ALA A 90 -19.98 -21.82 5.96
N PRO A 91 -20.50 -20.80 6.66
CA PRO A 91 -21.88 -20.35 6.46
C PRO A 91 -22.11 -20.12 4.97
N ALA A 92 -23.25 -20.61 4.47
CA ALA A 92 -23.56 -20.67 3.04
C ALA A 92 -23.24 -19.34 2.31
N ASP A 93 -23.45 -18.22 3.01
CA ASP A 93 -23.37 -16.87 2.47
C ASP A 93 -22.29 -15.96 3.11
N GLY A 94 -21.47 -16.47 4.05
CA GLY A 94 -20.48 -15.66 4.78
C GLY A 94 -19.03 -15.78 4.27
N ILE A 95 -18.27 -14.69 4.33
CA ILE A 95 -16.82 -14.68 4.01
C ILE A 95 -16.05 -15.08 5.27
N GLY A 96 -15.31 -16.19 5.22
CA GLY A 96 -14.50 -16.65 6.35
C GLY A 96 -13.23 -15.78 6.55
N PRO A 97 -12.57 -15.85 7.72
CA PRO A 97 -11.31 -15.15 7.98
C PRO A 97 -10.25 -15.44 6.92
N GLY A 98 -9.73 -14.38 6.30
CA GLY A 98 -8.77 -14.45 5.18
C GLY A 98 -9.37 -14.85 3.84
N GLY A 99 -10.70 -15.02 3.76
CA GLY A 99 -11.41 -15.23 2.50
C GLY A 99 -11.60 -13.93 1.74
N VAL A 100 -11.60 -14.03 0.42
CA VAL A 100 -11.84 -12.90 -0.50
C VAL A 100 -12.83 -13.36 -1.58
N VAL A 101 -13.81 -12.51 -1.87
CA VAL A 101 -14.74 -12.71 -2.99
C VAL A 101 -14.58 -11.57 -3.99
N ILE A 102 -14.48 -11.93 -5.26
CA ILE A 102 -14.32 -10.99 -6.37
C ILE A 102 -15.59 -11.08 -7.22
N CYS A 103 -16.29 -9.97 -7.35
CA CYS A 103 -17.43 -9.81 -8.26
C CYS A 103 -17.03 -8.84 -9.37
N CYS A 104 -16.59 -9.34 -10.52
CA CYS A 104 -16.05 -8.54 -11.62
C CYS A 104 -17.01 -8.53 -12.81
N SER A 105 -17.23 -7.34 -13.41
CA SER A 105 -17.94 -7.17 -14.67
C SER A 105 -17.12 -6.27 -15.59
N SER A 106 -16.04 -6.82 -16.15
CA SER A 106 -15.06 -6.07 -16.94
C SER A 106 -15.44 -5.99 -18.42
N PRO A 107 -15.37 -4.79 -19.03
CA PRO A 107 -15.53 -4.65 -20.48
C PRO A 107 -14.26 -5.03 -21.26
N GLU A 108 -13.09 -5.11 -20.61
CA GLU A 108 -11.79 -5.12 -21.31
C GLU A 108 -11.09 -6.48 -21.25
N ARG A 109 -10.76 -7.03 -22.43
CA ARG A 109 -9.86 -8.18 -22.55
C ARG A 109 -8.43 -7.72 -22.43
N PHE A 110 -7.72 -8.26 -21.44
CA PHE A 110 -6.28 -8.07 -21.32
C PHE A 110 -5.54 -8.85 -22.40
N MET A 111 -5.75 -10.17 -22.47
CA MET A 111 -5.06 -11.03 -23.42
C MET A 111 -5.83 -12.33 -23.64
N ARG A 112 -5.94 -12.77 -24.89
CA ARG A 112 -6.32 -14.12 -25.28
C ARG A 112 -5.19 -14.76 -26.07
N VAL A 113 -4.87 -16.01 -25.75
CA VAL A 113 -3.98 -16.88 -26.52
C VAL A 113 -4.79 -18.11 -26.92
N ASP A 114 -4.90 -18.40 -28.21
CA ASP A 114 -5.59 -19.61 -28.67
C ASP A 114 -4.65 -20.79 -28.92
N ARG A 115 -5.22 -21.94 -29.31
CA ARG A 115 -4.45 -23.17 -29.59
C ARG A 115 -3.50 -23.05 -30.79
N SER A 116 -3.75 -22.09 -31.69
CA SER A 116 -2.85 -21.78 -32.79
C SER A 116 -1.71 -20.85 -32.35
N ARG A 117 -1.69 -20.43 -31.08
CA ARG A 117 -0.75 -19.49 -30.48
C ARG A 117 -0.89 -18.06 -31.02
N ALA A 118 -2.06 -17.75 -31.56
CA ALA A 118 -2.44 -16.39 -31.90
C ALA A 118 -2.78 -15.64 -30.61
N VAL A 119 -2.18 -14.47 -30.44
CA VAL A 119 -2.40 -13.55 -29.32
C VAL A 119 -3.32 -12.43 -29.76
N GLU A 120 -4.30 -12.07 -28.92
CA GLU A 120 -5.18 -10.93 -29.11
C GLU A 120 -5.29 -10.12 -27.81
N CYS A 121 -5.05 -8.81 -27.90
CA CYS A 121 -5.33 -7.84 -26.84
C CYS A 121 -6.37 -6.82 -27.36
N LYS A 122 -7.30 -6.39 -26.49
CA LYS A 122 -8.33 -5.40 -26.85
C LYS A 122 -8.39 -4.24 -25.86
N PRO A 123 -7.42 -3.31 -25.89
CA PRO A 123 -7.48 -2.10 -25.07
C PRO A 123 -8.69 -1.23 -25.41
N ILE A 124 -9.24 -0.57 -24.38
CA ILE A 124 -10.37 0.34 -24.49
C ILE A 124 -9.96 1.71 -23.92
N LYS A 125 -10.14 2.78 -24.70
CA LYS A 125 -9.87 4.17 -24.26
C LYS A 125 -10.91 5.10 -24.89
N GLY A 126 -11.76 5.71 -24.06
CA GLY A 126 -12.95 6.43 -24.49
C GLY A 126 -14.22 5.56 -24.36
N THR A 127 -15.23 6.09 -23.67
CA THR A 127 -16.53 5.46 -23.48
C THR A 127 -17.60 6.54 -23.43
N ALA A 128 -18.67 6.37 -24.19
CA ALA A 128 -19.80 7.30 -24.20
C ALA A 128 -21.12 6.56 -23.98
N ALA A 129 -22.05 7.17 -23.24
CA ALA A 129 -23.40 6.63 -23.08
C ALA A 129 -24.14 6.64 -24.42
N ARG A 130 -25.09 5.71 -24.61
CA ARG A 130 -25.94 5.69 -25.82
C ARG A 130 -26.82 6.94 -25.89
N GLY A 131 -27.12 7.39 -27.11
CA GLY A 131 -28.09 8.44 -27.36
C GLY A 131 -29.53 7.96 -27.13
N ALA A 132 -30.45 8.89 -26.81
CA ALA A 132 -31.85 8.53 -26.58
C ALA A 132 -32.58 8.24 -27.91
N THR A 133 -32.12 8.84 -29.01
CA THR A 133 -32.62 8.60 -30.36
C THR A 133 -31.54 8.02 -31.28
N PRO A 134 -31.90 7.32 -32.38
CA PRO A 134 -30.91 6.81 -33.33
C PRO A 134 -29.98 7.88 -33.92
N ALA A 135 -30.50 9.11 -34.12
CA ALA A 135 -29.71 10.23 -34.64
C ALA A 135 -28.70 10.74 -33.61
N GLU A 136 -29.14 10.93 -32.36
CA GLU A 136 -28.24 11.28 -31.24
C GLU A 136 -27.20 10.19 -31.01
N ASP A 137 -27.61 8.92 -31.06
CA ASP A 137 -26.72 7.79 -30.82
C ASP A 137 -25.61 7.68 -31.87
N ALA A 138 -25.94 7.91 -33.14
CA ALA A 138 -24.96 8.02 -34.22
C ALA A 138 -24.03 9.23 -34.03
N ALA A 139 -24.57 10.37 -33.59
CA ALA A 139 -23.77 11.56 -33.30
C ALA A 139 -22.77 11.32 -32.15
N VAL A 140 -23.19 10.63 -31.08
CA VAL A 140 -22.31 10.26 -29.97
C VAL A 140 -21.19 9.33 -30.44
N ALA A 141 -21.50 8.32 -31.25
CA ALA A 141 -20.49 7.41 -31.80
C ALA A 141 -19.47 8.14 -32.68
N ILE A 142 -19.93 9.10 -33.51
CA ILE A 142 -19.05 9.94 -34.32
C ILE A 142 -18.17 10.82 -33.42
N ALA A 143 -18.76 11.48 -32.44
CA ALA A 143 -18.05 12.36 -31.51
C ALA A 143 -16.95 11.60 -30.75
N LEU A 144 -17.25 10.40 -30.23
CA LEU A 144 -16.27 9.55 -29.55
C LEU A 144 -15.13 9.12 -30.50
N ARG A 145 -15.45 8.83 -31.76
CA ARG A 145 -14.45 8.44 -32.77
C ARG A 145 -13.51 9.58 -33.15
N THR A 146 -13.95 10.83 -33.03
CA THR A 146 -13.18 12.03 -33.38
C THR A 146 -12.64 12.78 -32.16
N ASP A 147 -12.86 12.26 -30.95
CA ASP A 147 -12.39 12.89 -29.71
C ASP A 147 -10.87 12.79 -29.61
N GLU A 148 -10.20 13.93 -29.66
CA GLU A 148 -8.74 14.04 -29.71
C GLU A 148 -8.08 13.38 -28.50
N LYS A 149 -8.66 13.56 -27.30
CA LYS A 149 -8.16 12.95 -26.06
C LYS A 149 -8.24 11.42 -26.13
N SER A 150 -9.41 10.87 -26.47
CA SER A 150 -9.63 9.42 -26.57
C SER A 150 -8.74 8.77 -27.64
N ILE A 151 -8.55 9.45 -28.78
CA ILE A 151 -7.63 9.01 -29.84
C ILE A 151 -6.20 8.95 -29.31
N ALA A 152 -5.73 10.01 -28.63
CA ALA A 152 -4.38 10.09 -28.11
C ALA A 152 -4.10 8.98 -27.07
N GLU A 153 -5.00 8.80 -26.09
CA GLU A 153 -4.92 7.73 -25.10
C GLU A 153 -4.89 6.34 -25.76
N ASN A 154 -5.79 6.12 -26.72
CA ASN A 154 -5.87 4.84 -27.41
C ASN A 154 -4.55 4.53 -28.11
N LEU A 155 -4.03 5.48 -28.91
CA LEU A 155 -2.80 5.31 -29.68
C LEU A 155 -1.59 4.99 -28.79
N MET A 156 -1.44 5.69 -27.66
CA MET A 156 -0.37 5.44 -26.69
C MET A 156 -0.41 4.00 -26.16
N ILE A 157 -1.62 3.50 -25.84
CA ILE A 157 -1.78 2.11 -25.38
C ILE A 157 -1.58 1.10 -26.50
N VAL A 158 -2.00 1.41 -27.74
CA VAL A 158 -1.71 0.55 -28.90
C VAL A 158 -0.21 0.34 -29.04
N ASP A 159 0.59 1.40 -29.02
CA ASP A 159 2.03 1.29 -29.17
C ASP A 159 2.69 0.57 -28.00
N LEU A 160 2.20 0.79 -26.77
CA LEU A 160 2.66 0.04 -25.61
C LEU A 160 2.41 -1.46 -25.76
N ILE A 161 1.22 -1.86 -26.18
CA ILE A 161 0.86 -3.27 -26.38
C ILE A 161 1.63 -3.87 -27.56
N ARG A 162 1.82 -3.13 -28.65
CA ARG A 162 2.66 -3.58 -29.78
C ARG A 162 4.10 -3.85 -29.32
N ASN A 163 4.66 -2.97 -28.50
CA ASN A 163 5.98 -3.15 -27.90
C ASN A 163 6.02 -4.36 -26.94
N ASP A 164 4.97 -4.57 -26.16
CA ASP A 164 4.87 -5.72 -25.25
C ASP A 164 4.80 -7.05 -26.02
N LEU A 165 3.93 -7.15 -27.01
CA LEU A 165 3.81 -8.33 -27.87
C LEU A 165 5.07 -8.53 -28.73
N GLY A 166 5.75 -7.47 -29.15
CA GLY A 166 6.99 -7.54 -29.91
C GLY A 166 8.13 -8.26 -29.19
N ARG A 167 8.07 -8.40 -27.86
CA ARG A 167 9.05 -9.16 -27.07
C ARG A 167 8.87 -10.68 -27.14
N VAL A 168 7.65 -11.15 -27.40
CA VAL A 168 7.25 -12.57 -27.27
C VAL A 168 6.63 -13.16 -28.54
N CYS A 169 6.26 -12.32 -29.50
CA CYS A 169 5.72 -12.74 -30.79
C CYS A 169 6.83 -12.85 -31.84
N ALA A 170 6.63 -13.74 -32.83
CA ALA A 170 7.49 -13.87 -33.99
C ALA A 170 7.66 -12.51 -34.69
N ALA A 171 8.89 -12.19 -35.10
CA ALA A 171 9.21 -10.93 -35.76
C ALA A 171 8.30 -10.71 -36.99
N GLY A 172 7.70 -9.51 -37.08
CA GLY A 172 6.78 -9.15 -38.16
C GLY A 172 5.35 -9.68 -38.03
N SER A 173 5.03 -10.48 -37.00
CA SER A 173 3.66 -10.99 -36.80
C SER A 173 2.73 -10.03 -36.06
N VAL A 174 3.27 -9.06 -35.33
CA VAL A 174 2.47 -8.09 -34.55
C VAL A 174 1.79 -7.10 -35.48
N SER A 175 0.46 -7.03 -35.42
CA SER A 175 -0.38 -6.20 -36.28
C SER A 175 -1.56 -5.59 -35.52
N VAL A 176 -2.15 -4.54 -36.08
CA VAL A 176 -3.32 -3.84 -35.51
C VAL A 176 -4.48 -3.88 -36.52
N PRO A 177 -5.19 -5.02 -36.64
CA PRO A 177 -6.22 -5.19 -37.66
C PRO A 177 -7.43 -4.25 -37.49
N LYS A 178 -7.69 -3.77 -36.28
CA LYS A 178 -8.75 -2.78 -36.00
C LYS A 178 -8.18 -1.69 -35.10
N LEU A 179 -7.95 -0.50 -35.64
CA LEU A 179 -7.48 0.66 -34.89
C LEU A 179 -8.65 1.59 -34.60
N MET A 180 -8.87 1.92 -33.32
CA MET A 180 -9.84 2.92 -32.85
C MET A 180 -11.26 2.68 -33.41
N HIS A 181 -11.71 1.43 -33.37
CA HIS A 181 -13.01 1.02 -33.86
C HIS A 181 -14.09 1.22 -32.79
N ILE A 182 -15.24 1.78 -33.16
CA ILE A 182 -16.38 1.91 -32.24
C ILE A 182 -17.08 0.55 -32.11
N GLU A 183 -17.03 -0.04 -30.93
CA GLU A 183 -17.87 -1.19 -30.55
C GLU A 183 -19.09 -0.67 -29.75
N THR A 184 -20.29 -0.98 -30.23
CA THR A 184 -21.56 -0.56 -29.61
C THR A 184 -22.11 -1.68 -28.73
N PHE A 185 -22.34 -1.38 -27.45
CA PHE A 185 -22.98 -2.24 -26.48
C PHE A 185 -24.39 -1.71 -26.12
N GLN A 186 -25.10 -2.46 -25.28
CA GLN A 186 -26.47 -2.12 -24.88
C GLN A 186 -26.59 -0.72 -24.26
N THR A 187 -25.61 -0.31 -23.44
CA THR A 187 -25.67 0.93 -22.65
C THR A 187 -24.59 1.96 -23.00
N VAL A 188 -23.57 1.57 -23.77
CA VAL A 188 -22.42 2.43 -24.11
C VAL A 188 -21.86 2.16 -25.51
N HIS A 189 -21.20 3.16 -26.08
CA HIS A 189 -20.21 3.02 -27.16
C HIS A 189 -18.80 3.01 -26.56
N GLN A 190 -17.91 2.19 -27.11
CA GLN A 190 -16.52 2.09 -26.68
C GLN A 190 -15.57 2.19 -27.87
N LEU A 191 -14.48 2.93 -27.70
CA LEU A 191 -13.42 3.01 -28.70
C LEU A 191 -12.37 1.93 -28.40
N VAL A 192 -12.37 0.89 -29.24
CA VAL A 192 -11.62 -0.36 -29.04
C VAL A 192 -10.59 -0.52 -30.15
N THR A 193 -9.38 -0.89 -29.76
CA THR A 193 -8.35 -1.34 -30.71
C THR A 193 -8.10 -2.83 -30.52
N THR A 194 -7.91 -3.58 -31.60
CA THR A 194 -7.49 -4.97 -31.57
C THR A 194 -6.03 -5.04 -32.00
N VAL A 195 -5.17 -5.54 -31.11
CA VAL A 195 -3.75 -5.79 -31.40
C VAL A 195 -3.53 -7.30 -31.38
N CYS A 196 -2.93 -7.83 -32.44
CA CYS A 196 -2.71 -9.26 -32.62
C CYS A 196 -1.22 -9.56 -32.82
N GLY A 197 -0.82 -10.80 -32.56
CA GLY A 197 0.50 -11.33 -32.85
C GLY A 197 0.50 -12.86 -32.88
N GLN A 198 1.58 -13.45 -33.36
CA GLN A 198 1.80 -14.90 -33.32
C GLN A 198 2.93 -15.19 -32.34
N LEU A 199 2.69 -15.96 -31.27
CA LEU A 199 3.76 -16.25 -30.31
C LEU A 199 4.94 -16.95 -31.00
N ASP A 200 6.15 -16.53 -30.64
CA ASP A 200 7.38 -17.20 -31.06
C ASP A 200 7.32 -18.66 -30.59
N PRO A 201 7.77 -19.64 -31.41
CA PRO A 201 7.75 -21.05 -31.04
C PRO A 201 8.35 -21.41 -29.68
N ARG A 202 9.25 -20.57 -29.14
CA ARG A 202 9.93 -20.73 -27.85
C ARG A 202 9.16 -20.16 -26.65
N GLU A 203 8.11 -19.38 -26.88
CA GLU A 203 7.33 -18.68 -25.85
C GLU A 203 5.98 -19.38 -25.57
N ASP A 204 5.37 -19.19 -24.41
CA ASP A 204 4.06 -19.76 -24.09
C ASP A 204 3.06 -18.68 -23.63
N ALA A 205 1.83 -19.08 -23.33
CA ALA A 205 0.82 -18.13 -22.88
C ALA A 205 1.19 -17.45 -21.55
N ILE A 206 1.97 -18.11 -20.70
CA ILE A 206 2.41 -17.56 -19.41
C ILE A 206 3.47 -16.49 -19.64
N SER A 207 4.46 -16.76 -20.51
CA SER A 207 5.49 -15.78 -20.85
C SER A 207 4.90 -14.58 -21.60
N ALA A 208 3.90 -14.80 -22.46
CA ALA A 208 3.16 -13.73 -23.12
C ALA A 208 2.48 -12.78 -22.12
N VAL A 209 1.76 -13.36 -21.15
CA VAL A 209 1.12 -12.62 -20.07
C VAL A 209 2.15 -11.90 -19.21
N ALA A 210 3.22 -12.57 -18.79
CA ALA A 210 4.27 -11.98 -17.96
C ALA A 210 4.97 -10.81 -18.66
N ALA A 211 5.17 -10.89 -19.98
CA ALA A 211 5.74 -9.80 -20.76
C ALA A 211 4.80 -8.59 -20.85
N ALA A 212 3.50 -8.79 -21.01
CA ALA A 212 2.53 -7.70 -21.18
C ALA A 212 1.97 -7.16 -19.86
N PHE A 213 2.13 -7.86 -18.74
CA PHE A 213 1.57 -7.48 -17.45
C PHE A 213 2.37 -6.36 -16.76
N PRO A 214 1.71 -5.42 -16.05
CA PRO A 214 0.27 -5.21 -15.95
C PRO A 214 -0.37 -4.64 -17.24
N PRO A 215 -1.70 -4.72 -17.39
CA PRO A 215 -2.42 -4.14 -18.53
C PRO A 215 -2.03 -2.67 -18.79
N GLY A 216 -1.69 -2.35 -20.03
CA GLY A 216 -1.24 -1.01 -20.43
C GLY A 216 -2.25 0.08 -20.09
N SER A 217 -3.54 -0.20 -20.28
CA SER A 217 -4.66 0.69 -19.98
C SER A 217 -4.78 1.10 -18.50
N MET A 218 -4.18 0.32 -17.60
CA MET A 218 -4.18 0.53 -16.17
C MET A 218 -2.83 1.02 -15.62
N THR A 219 -1.87 1.31 -16.50
CA THR A 219 -0.54 1.80 -16.11
C THR A 219 -0.27 3.14 -16.77
N GLY A 220 0.37 3.13 -17.93
CA GLY A 220 0.77 4.30 -18.68
C GLY A 220 2.01 4.03 -19.52
N ALA A 221 2.51 5.07 -20.20
CA ALA A 221 3.64 4.96 -21.11
C ALA A 221 4.71 6.01 -20.79
N PRO A 222 6.01 5.66 -20.70
CA PRO A 222 6.59 4.30 -20.69
C PRO A 222 6.28 3.53 -19.39
N LYS A 223 5.77 2.29 -19.51
CA LYS A 223 5.20 1.49 -18.40
C LYS A 223 6.07 1.44 -17.14
N ALA A 224 7.35 1.11 -17.25
CA ALA A 224 8.22 0.96 -16.08
C ALA A 224 8.46 2.27 -15.32
N ARG A 225 8.49 3.42 -16.01
CA ARG A 225 8.64 4.74 -15.38
C ARG A 225 7.30 5.16 -14.77
N THR A 226 6.22 5.02 -15.52
CA THR A 226 4.87 5.37 -15.06
C THR A 226 4.46 4.58 -13.83
N MET A 227 4.74 3.27 -13.75
CA MET A 227 4.40 2.47 -12.57
C MET A 227 5.10 2.97 -11.29
N ARG A 228 6.34 3.50 -11.38
CA ARG A 228 7.00 4.11 -10.21
C ARG A 228 6.33 5.41 -9.79
N LEU A 229 5.92 6.24 -10.76
CA LEU A 229 5.17 7.46 -10.49
C LEU A 229 3.83 7.12 -9.83
N ILE A 230 3.15 6.08 -10.32
CA ILE A 230 1.93 5.55 -9.72
C ILE A 230 2.19 5.10 -8.29
N ASP A 231 3.24 4.34 -8.00
CA ASP A 231 3.53 3.91 -6.63
C ASP A 231 3.73 5.10 -5.68
N ASP A 232 4.42 6.16 -6.14
CA ASP A 232 4.65 7.37 -5.34
C ASP A 232 3.36 8.18 -5.13
N LEU A 233 2.63 8.46 -6.21
CA LEU A 233 1.34 9.13 -6.17
C LEU A 233 0.33 8.33 -5.35
N GLU A 234 0.35 7.00 -5.47
CA GLU A 234 -0.54 6.09 -4.79
C GLU A 234 -0.16 5.81 -3.33
N LEU A 235 0.78 6.57 -2.77
CA LEU A 235 1.29 6.45 -1.40
C LEU A 235 1.79 5.03 -1.07
N GLN A 236 2.26 4.31 -2.09
CA GLN A 236 2.73 2.94 -2.01
C GLN A 236 1.66 1.95 -1.51
N ILE A 237 0.38 2.32 -1.60
CA ILE A 237 -0.74 1.45 -1.28
C ILE A 237 -0.95 0.49 -2.46
N PRO A 238 -0.84 -0.84 -2.26
CA PRO A 238 -1.02 -1.78 -3.35
C PRO A 238 -2.47 -1.74 -3.87
N ARG A 239 -2.63 -1.73 -5.20
CA ARG A 239 -3.95 -1.89 -5.85
C ARG A 239 -4.57 -3.27 -5.62
N GLY A 240 -3.78 -4.25 -5.16
CA GLY A 240 -4.24 -5.62 -4.95
C GLY A 240 -4.66 -6.29 -6.25
N VAL A 241 -5.84 -6.92 -6.27
CA VAL A 241 -6.37 -7.58 -7.48
C VAL A 241 -6.87 -6.56 -8.51
N TYR A 242 -7.31 -5.37 -8.07
CA TYR A 242 -7.73 -4.31 -8.98
C TYR A 242 -6.59 -3.92 -9.91
N SER A 243 -6.92 -3.59 -11.17
CA SER A 243 -5.96 -3.35 -12.26
C SER A 243 -5.10 -4.55 -12.69
N GLY A 244 -5.28 -5.71 -12.06
CA GLY A 244 -4.65 -6.98 -12.45
C GLY A 244 -5.38 -7.66 -13.61
N ALA A 245 -5.21 -8.98 -13.70
CA ALA A 245 -5.83 -9.83 -14.71
C ALA A 245 -6.57 -11.01 -14.07
N LEU A 246 -7.68 -11.41 -14.67
CA LEU A 246 -8.50 -12.52 -14.19
C LEU A 246 -8.99 -13.37 -15.37
N GLY A 247 -8.98 -14.69 -15.21
CA GLY A 247 -9.37 -15.63 -16.27
C GLY A 247 -8.72 -17.00 -16.06
N PHE A 248 -8.32 -17.67 -17.14
CA PHE A 248 -7.76 -19.02 -17.06
C PHE A 248 -6.56 -19.24 -17.99
N PHE A 249 -5.75 -20.23 -17.62
CA PHE A 249 -4.80 -20.92 -18.47
C PHE A 249 -5.24 -22.37 -18.61
N SER A 250 -5.14 -22.92 -19.81
CA SER A 250 -5.52 -24.28 -20.14
C SER A 250 -4.28 -25.11 -20.48
N VAL A 251 -4.36 -26.42 -20.21
CA VAL A 251 -3.30 -27.39 -20.50
C VAL A 251 -3.00 -27.54 -22.00
N ASP A 252 -3.93 -27.11 -22.86
CA ASP A 252 -3.75 -27.06 -24.31
C ASP A 252 -2.99 -25.80 -24.80
N GLY A 253 -2.46 -25.01 -23.86
CA GLY A 253 -1.70 -23.79 -24.14
C GLY A 253 -2.54 -22.54 -24.37
N SER A 254 -3.88 -22.65 -24.34
CA SER A 254 -4.75 -21.48 -24.47
C SER A 254 -4.92 -20.70 -23.16
N ALA A 255 -5.21 -19.41 -23.27
CA ALA A 255 -5.53 -18.52 -22.17
C ALA A 255 -6.56 -17.46 -22.59
N ASP A 256 -7.44 -17.03 -21.68
CA ASP A 256 -8.27 -15.85 -21.87
C ASP A 256 -8.37 -15.12 -20.53
N LEU A 257 -7.91 -13.86 -20.51
CA LEU A 257 -7.75 -13.03 -19.34
C LEU A 257 -8.34 -11.65 -19.60
N ASN A 258 -9.14 -11.16 -18.66
CA ASN A 258 -9.68 -9.81 -18.66
C ASN A 258 -8.94 -8.91 -17.67
N VAL A 259 -8.99 -7.60 -17.91
CA VAL A 259 -8.51 -6.61 -16.93
C VAL A 259 -9.47 -6.57 -15.75
N VAL A 260 -8.97 -6.53 -14.51
CA VAL A 260 -9.82 -6.46 -13.30
C VAL A 260 -10.22 -5.01 -13.02
N ILE A 261 -11.28 -4.59 -13.70
CA ILE A 261 -11.96 -3.29 -13.54
C ILE A 261 -13.46 -3.52 -13.38
N ARG A 262 -14.18 -2.48 -12.92
CA ARG A 262 -15.63 -2.56 -12.66
C ARG A 262 -15.98 -3.77 -11.78
N ALA A 263 -15.22 -3.89 -10.69
CA ALA A 263 -15.27 -5.02 -9.77
C ALA A 263 -15.49 -4.57 -8.33
N ALA A 264 -16.14 -5.41 -7.56
CA ALA A 264 -16.22 -5.32 -6.11
C ALA A 264 -15.37 -6.43 -5.47
N PHE A 265 -14.63 -6.07 -4.43
CA PHE A 265 -13.81 -6.99 -3.63
C PHE A 265 -14.37 -7.03 -2.22
N LEU A 266 -14.73 -8.23 -1.76
CA LEU A 266 -15.39 -8.44 -0.49
C LEU A 266 -14.49 -9.32 0.39
N ASP A 267 -14.29 -8.92 1.62
CA ASP A 267 -13.54 -9.67 2.62
C ASP A 267 -14.23 -9.58 4.00
N THR A 268 -13.52 -9.92 5.08
CA THR A 268 -14.04 -9.83 6.45
C THR A 268 -14.15 -8.41 6.99
N HIS A 269 -13.53 -7.43 6.33
CA HIS A 269 -13.54 -6.02 6.73
C HIS A 269 -14.61 -5.21 6.00
N GLY A 270 -15.11 -5.71 4.86
CA GLY A 270 -16.24 -5.11 4.16
C GLY A 270 -16.16 -5.31 2.65
N VAL A 271 -16.59 -4.30 1.91
CA VAL A 271 -16.53 -4.24 0.45
C VAL A 271 -15.72 -3.04 -0.02
N SER A 272 -14.93 -3.25 -1.07
CA SER A 272 -14.20 -2.18 -1.75
C SER A 272 -14.47 -2.17 -3.25
N VAL A 273 -14.48 -0.96 -3.81
CA VAL A 273 -14.67 -0.68 -5.23
C VAL A 273 -13.58 0.30 -5.63
N ALA A 274 -12.74 -0.07 -6.58
CA ALA A 274 -11.71 0.82 -7.11
C ALA A 274 -12.08 1.34 -8.51
N ALA A 275 -11.68 2.57 -8.79
CA ALA A 275 -11.88 3.24 -10.06
C ALA A 275 -10.73 4.21 -10.36
N GLY A 276 -10.51 4.49 -11.63
CA GLY A 276 -9.42 5.35 -12.09
C GLY A 276 -9.58 5.77 -13.54
N GLY A 277 -8.69 6.65 -13.98
CA GLY A 277 -8.70 7.22 -15.33
C GLY A 277 -7.28 7.45 -15.84
N ALA A 278 -7.13 7.49 -17.15
CA ALA A 278 -5.89 7.90 -17.78
C ALA A 278 -5.78 9.42 -17.74
N ILE A 279 -4.66 9.88 -17.23
CA ILE A 279 -4.33 11.30 -17.18
C ILE A 279 -3.32 11.55 -18.29
N VAL A 280 -3.71 12.39 -19.25
CA VAL A 280 -2.89 12.86 -20.37
C VAL A 280 -2.78 14.38 -20.33
N ALA A 281 -1.96 14.97 -21.20
CA ALA A 281 -1.77 16.43 -21.24
C ALA A 281 -3.08 17.21 -21.51
N LEU A 282 -4.06 16.57 -22.15
CA LEU A 282 -5.38 17.14 -22.46
C LEU A 282 -6.39 16.96 -21.31
N SER A 283 -6.04 16.23 -20.24
CA SER A 283 -6.94 15.93 -19.13
C SER A 283 -7.27 17.18 -18.31
N LYS A 284 -8.54 17.35 -17.98
CA LYS A 284 -9.00 18.37 -17.03
C LYS A 284 -9.34 17.70 -15.72
N ALA A 285 -8.67 18.11 -14.64
CA ALA A 285 -8.77 17.44 -13.35
C ALA A 285 -10.20 17.20 -12.86
N GLN A 286 -11.10 18.15 -13.11
CA GLN A 286 -12.50 18.04 -12.70
C GLN A 286 -13.23 16.91 -13.44
N ASP A 287 -13.06 16.86 -14.76
CA ASP A 287 -13.69 15.87 -15.63
C ASP A 287 -13.18 14.45 -15.29
N GLU A 288 -11.89 14.32 -14.95
CA GLU A 288 -11.30 13.04 -14.53
C GLU A 288 -11.88 12.52 -13.21
N TRP A 289 -12.10 13.41 -12.24
CA TRP A 289 -12.74 13.01 -10.99
C TRP A 289 -14.18 12.56 -11.22
N GLU A 290 -14.92 13.27 -12.08
CA GLU A 290 -16.27 12.88 -12.47
C GLU A 290 -16.28 11.54 -13.21
N GLU A 291 -15.28 11.28 -14.05
CA GLU A 291 -15.09 10.00 -14.74
C GLU A 291 -14.82 8.86 -13.76
N VAL A 292 -13.98 9.08 -12.73
CA VAL A 292 -13.76 8.09 -11.64
C VAL A 292 -15.07 7.74 -10.95
N LEU A 293 -15.88 8.74 -10.61
CA LEU A 293 -17.19 8.51 -9.99
C LEU A 293 -18.13 7.78 -10.95
N LEU A 294 -18.21 8.19 -12.22
CA LEU A 294 -18.98 7.50 -13.26
C LEU A 294 -18.53 6.03 -13.41
N LYS A 295 -17.25 5.76 -13.18
CA LYS A 295 -16.69 4.41 -13.21
C LYS A 295 -17.06 3.56 -11.99
N ALA A 296 -17.08 4.16 -10.80
CA ALA A 296 -17.40 3.48 -9.55
C ALA A 296 -18.91 3.28 -9.32
N ARG A 297 -19.73 4.28 -9.68
CA ARG A 297 -21.18 4.34 -9.39
C ARG A 297 -21.94 3.07 -9.76
N PRO A 298 -21.81 2.47 -10.96
CA PRO A 298 -22.58 1.27 -11.29
C PRO A 298 -22.34 0.09 -10.33
N VAL A 299 -21.12 -0.05 -9.80
CA VAL A 299 -20.78 -1.09 -8.83
C VAL A 299 -21.30 -0.73 -7.44
N MET A 300 -21.10 0.52 -7.00
CA MET A 300 -21.62 1.02 -5.73
C MET A 300 -23.14 0.95 -5.64
N SER A 301 -23.85 1.36 -6.68
CA SER A 301 -25.31 1.28 -6.76
C SER A 301 -25.82 -0.16 -6.70
N ALA A 302 -25.09 -1.11 -7.31
CA ALA A 302 -25.42 -2.53 -7.19
C ALA A 302 -25.24 -3.04 -5.76
N ILE A 303 -24.19 -2.59 -5.07
CA ILE A 303 -23.96 -2.90 -3.65
C ILE A 303 -25.07 -2.30 -2.78
N ALA A 304 -25.36 -1.01 -2.91
CA ALA A 304 -26.39 -0.31 -2.14
C ALA A 304 -27.77 -0.94 -2.34
N ALA A 305 -28.13 -1.29 -3.58
CA ALA A 305 -29.40 -1.97 -3.88
C ALA A 305 -29.54 -3.36 -3.24
N CYS A 306 -28.43 -4.06 -2.97
CA CYS A 306 -28.46 -5.32 -2.23
C CYS A 306 -28.68 -5.09 -0.72
N MET A 307 -28.20 -3.96 -0.19
CA MET A 307 -28.30 -3.62 1.23
C MET A 307 -29.63 -2.93 1.61
N SER A 308 -30.24 -2.18 0.69
CA SER A 308 -31.39 -1.29 0.99
C SER A 308 -32.70 -1.70 0.29
N ALA A 309 -33.03 -2.99 0.28
CA ALA A 309 -34.29 -3.52 -0.29
C ALA A 309 -34.58 -3.06 -1.74
N GLY A 310 -33.54 -2.82 -2.55
CA GLY A 310 -33.68 -2.49 -3.98
C GLY A 310 -33.40 -1.04 -4.38
N THR A 311 -33.21 -0.10 -3.44
CA THR A 311 -32.90 1.30 -3.77
C THR A 311 -31.43 1.45 -4.17
N SER A 312 -31.17 1.84 -5.43
CA SER A 312 -29.81 1.93 -6.01
C SER A 312 -28.99 3.15 -5.56
N ASP A 313 -29.65 4.22 -5.10
CA ASP A 313 -29.00 5.50 -4.75
C ASP A 313 -28.97 5.74 -3.24
N ALA A 314 -29.22 4.70 -2.43
CA ALA A 314 -29.19 4.78 -0.96
C ALA A 314 -27.76 4.74 -0.39
N TYR A 315 -26.84 5.51 -0.97
CA TYR A 315 -25.48 5.63 -0.48
C TYR A 315 -24.91 7.04 -0.59
N GLU A 316 -23.96 7.34 0.28
CA GLU A 316 -23.19 8.58 0.28
C GLU A 316 -21.71 8.27 0.08
N ILE A 317 -21.01 9.09 -0.69
CA ILE A 317 -19.56 9.04 -0.80
C ILE A 317 -18.99 10.07 0.16
N VAL A 318 -18.38 9.59 1.23
CA VAL A 318 -17.70 10.42 2.22
C VAL A 318 -16.23 10.46 1.85
N THR A 319 -15.72 11.65 1.56
CA THR A 319 -14.27 11.86 1.49
C THR A 319 -13.75 11.98 2.93
N ARG A 320 -12.71 11.22 3.31
CA ARG A 320 -11.96 11.57 4.54
C ARG A 320 -11.61 13.07 4.47
N ARG A 321 -11.72 13.79 5.58
CA ARG A 321 -11.22 15.18 5.69
C ARG A 321 -9.75 15.16 5.29
N THR A 322 -9.44 15.68 4.11
CA THR A 322 -8.08 15.68 3.60
C THR A 322 -7.29 16.88 4.15
N PRO A 323 -5.99 16.70 4.43
CA PRO A 323 -5.05 17.80 4.67
C PRO A 323 -4.85 18.63 3.38
N ARG A 324 -4.34 19.85 3.53
CA ARG A 324 -4.12 20.84 2.45
C ARG A 324 -3.41 20.24 1.21
N PRO A 325 -3.78 20.68 -0.02
CA PRO A 325 -3.10 20.28 -1.25
C PRO A 325 -1.62 20.68 -1.28
N LEU A 326 -0.80 19.88 -1.98
CA LEU A 326 0.65 20.06 -2.16
C LEU A 326 1.06 21.41 -2.79
N HIS A 327 0.11 22.15 -3.38
CA HIS A 327 0.37 23.38 -4.13
C HIS A 327 0.36 24.70 -3.31
N GLU A 328 0.15 24.66 -2.00
CA GLU A 328 0.31 25.86 -1.13
C GLU A 328 1.64 25.87 -0.37
N ARG A 329 2.73 25.45 -1.02
CA ARG A 329 4.08 25.72 -0.52
C ARG A 329 4.68 26.88 -1.32
N PRO A 330 5.12 27.98 -0.68
CA PRO A 330 6.27 28.69 -1.22
C PRO A 330 7.36 27.63 -1.38
N LEU A 331 8.00 27.57 -2.54
CA LEU A 331 9.31 26.94 -2.65
C LEU A 331 10.21 27.67 -1.64
N ALA A 332 10.30 27.13 -0.43
CA ALA A 332 11.35 27.49 0.49
C ALA A 332 12.61 27.07 -0.26
N GLN A 333 13.32 28.05 -0.79
CA GLN A 333 14.66 27.85 -1.31
C GLN A 333 15.40 27.02 -0.26
N PRO A 334 15.99 25.87 -0.63
CA PRO A 334 16.74 25.09 0.33
C PRO A 334 17.87 25.97 0.82
N THR A 335 17.76 26.44 2.07
CA THR A 335 18.88 27.04 2.78
C THR A 335 19.85 25.90 3.08
N SER A 336 20.71 25.63 2.09
CA SER A 336 22.10 25.20 2.25
C SER A 336 22.34 24.29 3.47
N THR A 337 21.77 23.09 3.46
CA THR A 337 22.25 21.94 4.23
C THR A 337 21.85 20.68 3.46
N SER A 338 22.80 19.77 3.22
CA SER A 338 22.60 18.57 2.39
C SER A 338 21.50 17.67 2.98
N LEU A 339 20.44 17.42 2.22
CA LEU A 339 19.41 16.45 2.56
C LEU A 339 19.93 15.05 2.24
N ASP A 340 20.20 14.26 3.27
CA ASP A 340 20.65 12.88 3.12
C ASP A 340 19.47 11.94 3.41
N VAL A 341 19.26 10.96 2.54
CA VAL A 341 18.33 9.85 2.79
C VAL A 341 19.12 8.72 3.41
N PHE A 342 18.64 8.13 4.51
CA PHE A 342 19.41 7.09 5.19
C PHE A 342 18.56 5.96 5.72
N GLU A 343 19.17 4.78 5.81
CA GLU A 343 18.65 3.63 6.51
C GLU A 343 19.63 3.21 7.60
N THR A 344 19.10 2.68 8.70
CA THR A 344 19.92 2.14 9.79
C THR A 344 19.46 0.73 10.09
N MET A 345 20.38 -0.22 10.04
CA MET A 345 20.14 -1.65 10.13
C MET A 345 21.05 -2.28 11.19
N LEU A 346 20.67 -3.48 11.66
CA LEU A 346 21.49 -4.27 12.56
C LEU A 346 22.45 -5.16 11.76
N TYR A 347 23.70 -5.23 12.19
CA TYR A 347 24.75 -6.07 11.62
C TYR A 347 25.33 -7.02 12.69
N ALA A 348 25.39 -8.31 12.36
CA ALA A 348 25.93 -9.39 13.19
C ALA A 348 26.93 -10.23 12.37
N PRO A 349 28.26 -10.15 12.67
CA PRO A 349 29.30 -10.73 11.83
C PRO A 349 29.39 -12.28 11.87
N THR A 350 28.96 -12.90 12.97
CA THR A 350 29.16 -14.35 13.24
C THR A 350 28.18 -15.30 12.55
N LEU A 351 27.28 -14.81 11.70
CA LEU A 351 26.32 -15.63 10.97
C LEU A 351 26.81 -16.10 9.58
N GLY A 352 28.00 -15.65 9.14
CA GLY A 352 28.47 -15.80 7.76
C GLY A 352 29.72 -16.66 7.53
N SER A 353 30.36 -17.22 8.56
CA SER A 353 31.50 -18.13 8.37
C SER A 353 31.02 -19.58 8.27
N GLU A 354 31.25 -20.20 7.12
CA GLU A 354 30.98 -21.61 6.84
C GLU A 354 31.43 -22.52 8.00
N GLY A 355 30.48 -23.23 8.62
CA GLY A 355 30.76 -24.29 9.59
C GLY A 355 30.17 -24.10 10.99
N ALA A 356 28.84 -24.13 11.13
CA ALA A 356 28.18 -24.61 12.35
C ALA A 356 26.69 -24.88 12.06
N ALA A 357 26.35 -26.15 11.82
CA ALA A 357 24.98 -26.62 11.93
C ALA A 357 24.55 -26.50 13.40
N GLY A 358 23.67 -25.54 13.73
CA GLY A 358 23.04 -25.48 15.04
C GLY A 358 22.62 -24.08 15.51
N ALA A 359 21.41 -23.66 15.10
CA ALA A 359 20.55 -22.66 15.76
C ALA A 359 21.03 -21.18 15.90
N ARG A 360 20.16 -20.27 15.43
CA ARG A 360 20.20 -18.77 15.45
C ARG A 360 20.87 -18.15 14.21
N ALA A 361 20.28 -17.25 13.41
CA ALA A 361 19.00 -16.56 13.47
C ALA A 361 18.51 -16.18 12.05
N ASN A 362 17.40 -16.75 11.63
CA ASN A 362 16.69 -16.40 10.38
C ASN A 362 16.24 -14.92 10.40
N GLY A 363 16.35 -14.21 9.27
CA GLY A 363 16.03 -12.78 9.12
C GLY A 363 17.25 -11.88 8.87
N PHE A 364 18.45 -12.39 9.14
CA PHE A 364 19.73 -11.77 8.77
C PHE A 364 20.24 -12.34 7.44
N GLU A 365 20.56 -11.46 6.50
CA GLU A 365 21.09 -11.79 5.18
C GLU A 365 22.44 -11.09 5.02
N HIS A 366 23.48 -11.85 4.68
CA HIS A 366 24.87 -11.38 4.70
C HIS A 366 25.29 -10.71 6.04
N GLY A 367 24.70 -11.16 7.15
CA GLY A 367 24.93 -10.56 8.47
C GLY A 367 24.11 -9.30 8.77
N PHE A 368 23.21 -8.86 7.87
CA PHE A 368 22.37 -7.68 8.07
C PHE A 368 20.88 -8.04 8.22
N TYR A 369 20.22 -7.50 9.24
CA TYR A 369 18.79 -7.73 9.47
C TYR A 369 17.91 -6.97 8.47
N LEU A 370 16.95 -7.66 7.83
CA LEU A 370 16.02 -7.09 6.83
C LEU A 370 16.71 -6.37 5.65
N LEU A 371 17.90 -6.81 5.26
CA LEU A 371 18.74 -6.14 4.26
C LEU A 371 18.02 -5.79 2.94
N PRO A 372 17.28 -6.70 2.27
CA PRO A 372 16.60 -6.36 1.02
C PRO A 372 15.58 -5.22 1.18
N MET A 373 14.87 -5.20 2.31
CA MET A 373 13.87 -4.17 2.59
C MET A 373 14.50 -2.81 2.87
N HIS A 374 15.63 -2.78 3.59
CA HIS A 374 16.40 -1.55 3.81
C HIS A 374 16.91 -0.97 2.48
N LEU A 375 17.49 -1.80 1.62
CA LEU A 375 17.98 -1.35 0.31
C LEU A 375 16.84 -0.84 -0.59
N ALA A 376 15.73 -1.58 -0.67
CA ALA A 376 14.57 -1.17 -1.46
C ALA A 376 13.97 0.15 -0.97
N ARG A 377 13.83 0.32 0.35
CA ARG A 377 13.29 1.54 0.94
C ARG A 377 14.22 2.74 0.79
N LEU A 378 15.53 2.54 0.89
CA LEU A 378 16.53 3.57 0.67
C LEU A 378 16.46 4.08 -0.77
N VAL A 379 16.49 3.19 -1.76
CA VAL A 379 16.37 3.55 -3.19
C VAL A 379 15.07 4.29 -3.46
N ARG A 380 13.94 3.78 -2.96
CA ARG A 380 12.63 4.44 -3.11
C ARG A 380 12.61 5.84 -2.51
N SER A 381 13.08 5.98 -1.28
CA SER A 381 13.07 7.27 -0.57
C SER A 381 14.03 8.28 -1.22
N SER A 382 15.17 7.83 -1.73
CA SER A 382 16.11 8.66 -2.49
C SER A 382 15.52 9.13 -3.82
N ALA A 383 14.80 8.27 -4.53
CA ALA A 383 14.13 8.65 -5.76
C ALA A 383 13.02 9.69 -5.51
N ALA A 384 12.18 9.47 -4.49
CA ALA A 384 11.08 10.38 -4.14
C ALA A 384 11.56 11.78 -3.71
N LEU A 385 12.78 11.88 -3.18
CA LEU A 385 13.36 13.14 -2.68
C LEU A 385 14.35 13.80 -3.65
N GLY A 386 14.37 13.35 -4.91
CA GLY A 386 15.12 14.02 -5.98
C GLY A 386 16.64 13.79 -5.94
N VAL A 387 17.10 12.66 -5.39
CA VAL A 387 18.52 12.27 -5.50
C VAL A 387 18.82 11.98 -6.98
N THR A 388 19.74 12.75 -7.55
CA THR A 388 20.03 12.81 -9.00
C THR A 388 20.58 11.51 -9.58
N CYS A 389 21.25 10.69 -8.77
CA CYS A 389 21.82 9.40 -9.18
C CYS A 389 21.63 8.38 -8.06
N VAL A 390 20.52 7.64 -8.07
CA VAL A 390 20.25 6.60 -7.07
C VAL A 390 20.89 5.28 -7.52
N PRO A 391 21.90 4.76 -6.81
CA PRO A 391 22.52 3.48 -7.18
C PRO A 391 21.51 2.34 -7.05
N PRO A 392 21.52 1.34 -7.96
CA PRO A 392 20.62 0.20 -7.84
C PRO A 392 20.96 -0.62 -6.58
N PRO A 393 19.99 -1.37 -6.01
CA PRO A 393 20.20 -2.15 -4.78
C PRO A 393 21.43 -3.06 -4.82
N ALA A 394 21.74 -3.66 -5.97
CA ALA A 394 22.93 -4.50 -6.15
C ALA A 394 24.25 -3.74 -5.92
N ARG A 395 24.35 -2.49 -6.38
CA ARG A 395 25.55 -1.65 -6.15
C ARG A 395 25.67 -1.21 -4.70
N LEU A 396 24.55 -0.89 -4.06
CA LEU A 396 24.53 -0.56 -2.63
C LEU A 396 24.93 -1.78 -1.78
N LEU A 397 24.46 -2.97 -2.16
CA LEU A 397 24.87 -4.23 -1.55
C LEU A 397 26.38 -4.46 -1.71
N GLU A 398 26.93 -4.31 -2.91
CA GLU A 398 28.38 -4.41 -3.14
C GLU A 398 29.18 -3.48 -2.22
N HIS A 399 28.78 -2.20 -2.11
CA HIS A 399 29.43 -1.25 -1.21
C HIS A 399 29.34 -1.65 0.27
N LEU A 400 28.17 -2.12 0.72
CA LEU A 400 27.97 -2.60 2.08
C LEU A 400 28.85 -3.83 2.39
N LEU A 401 28.87 -4.81 1.49
CA LEU A 401 29.66 -6.03 1.67
C LEU A 401 31.16 -5.73 1.65
N GLU A 402 31.61 -4.81 0.79
CA GLU A 402 33.01 -4.38 0.74
C GLU A 402 33.43 -3.63 2.01
N ALA A 403 32.55 -2.79 2.58
CA ALA A 403 32.78 -2.19 3.89
C ALA A 403 32.82 -3.24 5.01
N ALA A 404 31.93 -4.23 4.96
CA ALA A 404 31.83 -5.28 5.96
C ALA A 404 33.07 -6.18 6.04
N LYS A 405 33.77 -6.41 4.93
CA LYS A 405 35.06 -7.15 4.91
C LYS A 405 36.14 -6.52 5.80
N ARG A 406 36.06 -5.20 6.03
CA ARG A 406 37.04 -4.46 6.84
C ARG A 406 36.71 -4.51 8.34
N TRP A 407 35.60 -5.13 8.71
CA TRP A 407 35.12 -5.20 10.09
C TRP A 407 35.54 -6.54 10.74
N PRO A 408 36.15 -6.52 11.94
CA PRO A 408 36.53 -7.74 12.64
C PRO A 408 35.35 -8.70 12.89
N ALA A 409 35.56 -10.00 12.68
CA ALA A 409 34.55 -11.03 12.90
C ALA A 409 34.17 -11.21 14.40
N SER A 410 35.05 -10.80 15.31
CA SER A 410 34.85 -10.83 16.76
C SER A 410 33.97 -9.69 17.30
N ASP A 411 33.50 -8.80 16.43
CA ASP A 411 32.81 -7.60 16.87
C ASP A 411 31.38 -7.87 17.36
N PRO A 412 30.90 -7.08 18.35
CA PRO A 412 29.53 -7.19 18.84
C PRO A 412 28.52 -6.74 17.79
N LEU A 413 27.24 -7.07 18.04
CA LEU A 413 26.09 -6.54 17.29
C LEU A 413 26.27 -5.03 17.07
N SER A 414 26.11 -4.59 15.83
CA SER A 414 26.39 -3.21 15.44
C SER A 414 25.19 -2.57 14.76
N ARG A 415 25.06 -1.25 14.89
CA ARG A 415 24.19 -0.45 14.02
C ARG A 415 25.02 0.02 12.83
N VAL A 416 24.51 -0.23 11.62
CA VAL A 416 25.12 0.25 10.39
C VAL A 416 24.15 1.22 9.74
N ARG A 417 24.60 2.45 9.48
CA ARG A 417 23.86 3.43 8.68
C ARG A 417 24.41 3.48 7.28
N LEU A 418 23.51 3.38 6.32
CA LEU A 418 23.77 3.63 4.91
C LEU A 418 23.04 4.92 4.53
N SER A 419 23.79 5.94 4.11
CA SER A 419 23.26 7.25 3.71
C SER A 419 23.57 7.55 2.25
N LEU A 420 22.62 8.17 1.55
CA LEU A 420 22.76 8.69 0.21
C LEU A 420 22.55 10.22 0.24
N SER A 421 23.55 10.96 -0.22
CA SER A 421 23.43 12.41 -0.41
C SER A 421 22.63 12.73 -1.68
N THR A 422 22.22 13.99 -1.83
CA THR A 422 21.53 14.50 -3.04
C THR A 422 22.30 14.26 -4.35
N ASN A 423 23.64 14.13 -4.26
CA ASN A 423 24.54 13.92 -5.39
C ASN A 423 24.79 12.43 -5.67
N GLY A 424 24.13 11.53 -4.94
CA GLY A 424 24.31 10.09 -5.07
C GLY A 424 25.54 9.53 -4.35
N GLU A 425 26.21 10.33 -3.50
CA GLU A 425 27.33 9.82 -2.70
C GLU A 425 26.82 8.89 -1.62
N CYS A 426 27.42 7.69 -1.57
CA CYS A 426 27.11 6.67 -0.58
C CYS A 426 28.07 6.76 0.60
N ARG A 427 27.53 6.88 1.82
CA ARG A 427 28.29 6.86 3.08
C ARG A 427 27.82 5.71 3.97
N ILE A 428 28.78 5.01 4.55
CA ILE A 428 28.53 3.90 5.47
C ILE A 428 29.17 4.25 6.81
N GLU A 429 28.35 4.30 7.85
CA GLU A 429 28.78 4.53 9.22
C GLU A 429 28.40 3.34 10.09
N ARG A 430 29.24 3.02 11.08
CA ARG A 430 29.03 1.88 11.96
C ARG A 430 29.24 2.27 13.41
N TRP A 431 28.33 1.82 14.27
CA TRP A 431 28.43 1.96 15.73
C TRP A 431 28.24 0.59 16.39
N PRO A 432 29.31 0.01 16.99
CA PRO A 432 29.21 -1.17 17.82
C PRO A 432 28.26 -0.93 19.00
N MET A 433 27.42 -1.91 19.31
CA MET A 433 26.50 -1.84 20.46
C MET A 433 27.13 -2.51 21.69
N PRO A 434 26.95 -1.94 22.91
CA PRO A 434 27.35 -2.60 24.15
C PRO A 434 26.74 -4.01 24.27
N ALA A 435 27.46 -4.94 24.92
CA ALA A 435 26.94 -6.28 25.19
C ALA A 435 25.60 -6.21 25.95
N GLY A 436 24.59 -6.96 25.47
CA GLY A 436 23.24 -6.96 26.06
C GLY A 436 22.32 -5.80 25.67
N SER A 437 22.78 -4.83 24.86
CA SER A 437 21.96 -3.66 24.46
C SER A 437 21.18 -3.83 23.14
N GLY A 438 21.29 -5.00 22.51
CA GLY A 438 20.53 -5.37 21.31
C GLY A 438 19.11 -5.83 21.64
N PRO A 439 18.21 -5.87 20.64
CA PRO A 439 16.88 -6.43 20.83
C PRO A 439 16.98 -7.90 21.24
N SER A 440 16.27 -8.30 22.30
CA SER A 440 16.33 -9.70 22.75
C SER A 440 15.55 -10.65 21.86
N ARG A 441 14.52 -10.13 21.18
CA ARG A 441 13.67 -10.85 20.23
C ARG A 441 13.48 -10.01 18.98
N LEU A 442 13.86 -10.59 17.84
CA LEU A 442 13.54 -10.08 16.52
C LEU A 442 12.60 -11.08 15.85
N PRO A 443 11.48 -10.64 15.25
CA PRO A 443 10.61 -11.54 14.53
C PRO A 443 11.38 -12.19 13.38
N ASN A 444 11.11 -13.48 13.22
CA ASN A 444 11.62 -14.28 12.13
C ASN A 444 10.42 -14.82 11.36
N LEU A 445 10.10 -14.21 10.22
CA LEU A 445 9.03 -14.69 9.35
C LEU A 445 9.62 -15.58 8.25
N PRO A 446 9.04 -16.76 7.99
CA PRO A 446 9.47 -17.61 6.89
C PRO A 446 9.37 -16.85 5.56
N ARG A 447 10.50 -16.65 4.89
CA ARG A 447 10.50 -16.14 3.51
C ARG A 447 10.11 -17.30 2.57
N GLY A 448 8.85 -17.30 2.10
CA GLY A 448 8.35 -18.27 1.13
C GLY A 448 6.82 -18.32 1.06
N LEU A 449 6.30 -18.95 0.00
CA LEU A 449 4.86 -19.12 -0.31
C LEU A 449 4.07 -20.00 0.69
N ARG A 450 4.64 -20.35 1.85
CA ARG A 450 3.94 -21.16 2.86
C ARG A 450 3.26 -20.23 3.87
N PRO A 451 1.95 -20.42 4.17
CA PRO A 451 1.30 -19.67 5.23
C PRO A 451 1.96 -20.00 6.56
N ALA A 452 2.66 -19.02 7.14
CA ALA A 452 3.09 -19.09 8.53
C ALA A 452 1.87 -18.95 9.46
N PRO A 453 1.82 -19.65 10.60
CA PRO A 453 0.79 -19.39 11.61
C PRO A 453 0.86 -17.91 12.06
N PRO A 454 -0.27 -17.30 12.48
CA PRO A 454 -0.28 -15.93 13.00
C PRO A 454 0.75 -15.80 14.11
N LEU A 455 1.64 -14.82 13.98
CA LEU A 455 2.67 -14.58 14.98
C LEU A 455 2.04 -13.80 16.13
N ALA A 456 1.98 -14.40 17.32
CA ALA A 456 1.49 -13.72 18.52
C ALA A 456 2.46 -12.59 18.91
N MET A 457 1.95 -11.37 19.08
CA MET A 457 2.75 -10.21 19.49
C MET A 457 3.45 -10.46 20.84
N GLU A 458 2.81 -11.23 21.72
CA GLU A 458 3.32 -11.64 23.03
C GLU A 458 4.64 -12.40 22.92
N ALA A 459 4.84 -13.16 21.84
CA ALA A 459 6.08 -13.89 21.61
C ALA A 459 7.25 -12.95 21.23
N LEU A 460 6.95 -11.73 20.79
CA LEU A 460 7.91 -10.74 20.31
C LEU A 460 8.23 -9.63 21.31
N LEU A 461 7.40 -9.47 22.34
CA LEU A 461 7.65 -8.52 23.40
C LEU A 461 9.01 -8.79 24.03
N ASP A 462 9.87 -7.76 24.04
CA ASP A 462 11.16 -7.81 24.68
C ASP A 462 10.96 -7.94 26.21
N THR A 463 11.33 -9.10 26.76
CA THR A 463 11.20 -9.41 28.19
C THR A 463 12.49 -9.13 28.98
N HIS A 464 13.56 -8.61 28.36
CA HIS A 464 14.78 -8.26 29.10
C HIS A 464 14.58 -7.03 30.01
N ASP A 465 13.56 -6.22 29.74
CA ASP A 465 13.06 -5.11 30.57
C ASP A 465 11.61 -5.39 31.08
N ALA A 466 11.26 -6.65 31.37
CA ALA A 466 9.87 -7.03 31.69
C ALA A 466 9.26 -6.29 32.91
N GLU A 467 10.06 -5.63 33.75
CA GLU A 467 9.58 -4.86 34.91
C GLU A 467 9.41 -3.35 34.67
N GLU A 468 9.88 -2.76 33.54
CA GLU A 468 9.76 -1.31 33.31
C GLU A 468 9.32 -0.95 31.88
N ALA A 469 8.02 -0.73 31.71
CA ALA A 469 7.49 -0.11 30.49
C ALA A 469 8.17 1.25 30.24
N ARG A 470 8.69 1.47 29.03
CA ARG A 470 9.46 2.67 28.73
C ARG A 470 8.57 3.91 28.78
N ARG A 471 8.97 4.91 29.56
CA ARG A 471 8.21 6.16 29.71
C ARG A 471 8.22 6.94 28.40
N VAL A 472 7.04 7.14 27.82
CA VAL A 472 6.81 7.98 26.64
C VAL A 472 5.87 9.11 27.01
N VAL A 473 6.04 10.30 26.44
CA VAL A 473 5.14 11.44 26.64
C VAL A 473 4.36 11.71 25.36
N LEU A 474 3.11 12.16 25.48
CA LEU A 474 2.37 12.66 24.33
C LEU A 474 2.88 14.06 23.97
N ASP A 475 3.08 14.35 22.68
CA ASP A 475 3.39 15.70 22.24
C ASP A 475 2.23 16.65 22.55
N VAL A 476 2.51 17.94 22.66
CA VAL A 476 1.50 18.99 22.90
C VAL A 476 1.07 19.69 21.63
N CYS A 477 1.71 19.37 20.51
CA CYS A 477 1.40 19.93 19.20
C CYS A 477 1.13 18.80 18.20
N PRO A 478 0.03 18.86 17.43
CA PRO A 478 -0.20 17.90 16.37
C PRO A 478 0.85 18.05 15.27
N VAL A 479 1.19 16.93 14.64
CA VAL A 479 1.96 16.91 13.40
C VAL A 479 1.02 17.03 12.20
N HIS A 480 1.54 17.47 11.05
CA HIS A 480 0.76 17.43 9.82
C HIS A 480 0.89 16.05 9.17
N SER A 481 -0.24 15.39 8.95
CA SER A 481 -0.26 14.04 8.37
C SER A 481 0.42 13.92 7.00
N CYS A 482 0.51 15.03 6.25
CA CYS A 482 1.20 15.11 4.94
C CYS A 482 2.66 15.62 5.01
N ASP A 483 3.30 15.71 6.18
CA ASP A 483 4.69 16.14 6.25
C ASP A 483 5.62 15.09 5.59
N PRO A 484 6.42 15.45 4.56
CA PRO A 484 7.28 14.50 3.86
C PRO A 484 8.34 13.85 4.76
N SER A 485 8.73 14.51 5.86
CA SER A 485 9.65 13.95 6.86
C SER A 485 9.04 12.77 7.64
N LEU A 486 7.71 12.61 7.60
CA LEU A 486 7.00 11.47 8.15
C LEU A 486 6.87 10.33 7.13
N VAL A 487 7.05 10.58 5.83
CA VAL A 487 6.93 9.54 4.78
C VAL A 487 8.29 8.92 4.46
N HIS A 488 9.36 9.74 4.47
CA HIS A 488 10.71 9.31 4.12
C HIS A 488 11.70 9.47 5.27
N LYS A 489 12.60 8.48 5.41
CA LYS A 489 13.64 8.50 6.43
C LYS A 489 14.84 9.33 5.95
N THR A 490 14.92 10.56 6.44
CA THR A 490 15.93 11.54 5.97
C THR A 490 16.60 12.26 7.13
N SER A 491 17.66 13.02 6.82
CA SER A 491 18.28 13.96 7.75
C SER A 491 17.37 15.15 8.11
N ALA A 492 16.34 15.45 7.31
CA ALA A 492 15.32 16.45 7.65
C ALA A 492 14.31 15.84 8.64
N ARG A 493 14.62 15.95 9.93
CA ARG A 493 13.82 15.40 11.03
C ARG A 493 13.14 16.47 11.88
N HIS A 494 12.83 17.63 11.30
CA HIS A 494 12.32 18.80 12.03
C HIS A 494 11.07 18.50 12.87
N VAL A 495 10.15 17.66 12.37
CA VAL A 495 8.96 17.24 13.15
C VAL A 495 9.35 16.51 14.42
N TYR A 496 10.23 15.51 14.28
CA TYR A 496 10.71 14.68 15.39
C TYR A 496 11.57 15.48 16.36
N ASP A 497 12.49 16.31 15.85
CA ASP A 497 13.41 17.12 16.65
C ASP A 497 12.64 18.19 17.43
N ALA A 498 11.64 18.82 16.82
CA ALA A 498 10.79 19.78 17.51
C ALA A 498 9.97 19.12 18.64
N ALA A 499 9.40 17.94 18.39
CA ALA A 499 8.69 17.16 19.42
C ALA A 499 9.60 16.78 20.59
N ARG A 500 10.81 16.27 20.30
CA ARG A 500 11.81 15.92 21.32
C ARG A 500 12.29 17.13 22.12
N ALA A 501 12.48 18.28 21.46
CA ALA A 501 12.86 19.53 22.10
C ALA A 501 11.76 20.03 23.06
N ARG A 502 10.49 19.99 22.64
CA ARG A 502 9.32 20.30 23.50
C ARG A 502 9.25 19.37 24.71
N ALA A 503 9.47 18.08 24.50
CA ALA A 503 9.50 17.07 25.55
C ALA A 503 10.75 17.13 26.46
N GLY A 504 11.72 18.00 26.15
CA GLY A 504 12.94 18.17 26.94
C GLY A 504 13.88 16.97 26.93
N ILE A 505 13.74 16.04 25.98
CA ILE A 505 14.57 14.83 25.89
C ILE A 505 16.05 15.21 25.71
N ASP A 506 16.30 16.21 24.86
CA ASP A 506 17.65 16.61 24.45
C ASP A 506 18.25 17.73 25.33
N LYS A 507 17.52 18.25 26.34
CA LYS A 507 18.04 19.29 27.26
C LYS A 507 19.07 18.71 28.24
N PRO A 508 20.20 19.38 28.51
CA PRO A 508 21.11 18.96 29.58
C PRO A 508 20.37 18.83 30.91
N ILE A 509 20.68 17.80 31.69
CA ILE A 509 20.15 17.70 33.06
C ILE A 509 20.81 18.82 33.85
N ALA A 510 20.03 19.84 34.24
CA ALA A 510 20.51 20.87 35.16
C ALA A 510 20.74 20.22 36.52
N VAL A 511 22.01 20.03 36.89
CA VAL A 511 22.41 19.58 38.23
C VAL A 511 22.38 20.81 39.13
N ALA A 512 21.21 21.15 39.66
CA ALA A 512 21.13 22.07 40.78
C ALA A 512 21.53 21.32 42.06
N ASP A 513 22.57 21.79 42.73
CA ASP A 513 22.95 21.42 44.11
C ASP A 513 23.34 19.94 44.35
N GLY A 514 23.92 19.25 43.35
CA GLY A 514 24.49 17.91 43.53
C GLY A 514 23.47 16.81 43.85
N ARG A 515 22.17 17.08 43.68
CA ARG A 515 21.10 16.07 43.78
C ARG A 515 20.71 15.59 42.39
N ALA A 516 20.55 14.26 42.25
CA ALA A 516 20.03 13.68 41.03
C ALA A 516 18.65 14.28 40.70
N PRO A 517 18.36 14.59 39.43
CA PRO A 517 17.05 15.09 39.03
C PRO A 517 15.95 14.14 39.52
N THR A 518 14.88 14.70 40.09
CA THR A 518 13.77 13.93 40.70
C THR A 518 12.87 13.26 39.67
N VAL A 519 13.00 13.55 38.36
CA VAL A 519 12.20 12.95 37.29
C VAL A 519 13.10 12.49 36.14
N ALA A 520 13.05 11.19 35.82
CA ALA A 520 13.77 10.61 34.69
C ALA A 520 13.22 11.16 33.36
N LYS A 521 14.13 11.48 32.43
CA LYS A 521 13.76 11.95 31.09
C LYS A 521 12.88 10.93 30.36
N PRO A 522 11.90 11.37 29.54
CA PRO A 522 11.13 10.44 28.74
C PRO A 522 12.02 9.78 27.68
N PHE A 523 11.73 8.52 27.40
CA PHE A 523 12.46 7.71 26.42
C PHE A 523 12.16 8.16 24.99
N ASP A 524 10.89 8.48 24.71
CA ASP A 524 10.43 8.92 23.39
C ASP A 524 9.20 9.83 23.51
N VAL A 525 8.77 10.40 22.38
CA VAL A 525 7.55 11.22 22.27
C VAL A 525 6.57 10.51 21.34
N LEU A 526 5.33 10.36 21.79
CA LEU A 526 4.19 9.89 21.02
C LEU A 526 3.57 11.06 20.26
N LEU A 527 3.36 10.89 18.96
CA LEU A 527 2.85 11.92 18.06
C LEU A 527 1.40 11.60 17.66
N TYR A 528 0.67 12.66 17.31
CA TYR A 528 -0.69 12.59 16.79
C TYR A 528 -0.87 13.69 15.73
N ASN A 529 -1.82 13.50 14.81
CA ASN A 529 -2.03 14.42 13.70
C ASN A 529 -3.08 15.50 14.01
N GLU A 530 -3.32 16.40 13.05
CA GLU A 530 -4.31 17.47 13.15
C GLU A 530 -5.76 17.01 13.37
N ALA A 531 -6.06 15.73 13.09
CA ALA A 531 -7.36 15.12 13.31
C ALA A 531 -7.50 14.45 14.70
N GLY A 532 -6.45 14.50 15.53
CA GLY A 532 -6.46 13.83 16.83
C GLY A 532 -6.24 12.32 16.73
N GLU A 533 -5.67 11.84 15.61
CA GLU A 533 -5.36 10.44 15.38
C GLU A 533 -3.89 10.18 15.71
N LEU A 534 -3.63 9.03 16.32
CA LEU A 534 -2.30 8.55 16.66
C LEU A 534 -1.45 8.35 15.39
N THR A 535 -0.18 8.73 15.42
CA THR A 535 0.74 8.48 14.31
C THR A 535 1.80 7.45 14.68
N GLU A 536 2.92 7.90 15.23
CA GLU A 536 4.05 7.10 15.66
C GLU A 536 4.79 7.78 16.82
N CYS A 537 5.83 7.15 17.35
CA CYS A 537 6.80 7.83 18.19
C CYS A 537 7.98 8.36 17.38
N CYS A 538 8.77 9.29 17.93
CA CYS A 538 9.88 9.88 17.20
C CYS A 538 10.96 8.90 16.72
N ILE A 539 11.05 7.69 17.28
CA ILE A 539 11.99 6.66 16.79
C ILE A 539 11.34 5.31 16.48
N ALA A 540 10.02 5.17 16.59
CA ALA A 540 9.35 3.87 16.46
C ALA A 540 7.90 4.01 16.03
N ASN A 541 7.38 3.02 15.29
CA ASN A 541 5.94 2.88 15.08
C ASN A 541 5.27 2.36 16.37
N VAL A 542 3.95 2.48 16.46
CA VAL A 542 3.19 2.14 17.68
C VAL A 542 2.01 1.24 17.38
N ALA A 543 1.60 0.44 18.37
CA ALA A 543 0.35 -0.30 18.32
C ALA A 543 -0.32 -0.34 19.69
N LEU A 544 -1.65 -0.26 19.69
CA LEU A 544 -2.52 -0.32 20.85
C LEU A 544 -3.23 -1.68 20.89
N GLU A 545 -3.28 -2.30 22.06
CA GLU A 545 -4.04 -3.51 22.29
C GLU A 545 -5.55 -3.24 22.17
N ASP A 546 -6.26 -4.10 21.45
CA ASP A 546 -7.71 -4.06 21.33
C ASP A 546 -8.40 -4.86 22.46
N GLY A 547 -9.73 -4.77 22.58
CA GLY A 547 -10.48 -5.50 23.61
C GLY A 547 -10.59 -7.02 23.38
N ARG A 548 -9.99 -7.56 22.32
CA ARG A 548 -10.04 -8.96 21.89
C ARG A 548 -8.65 -9.63 21.87
N GLY A 549 -7.61 -8.93 22.33
CA GLY A 549 -6.22 -9.41 22.35
C GLY A 549 -5.47 -9.24 21.01
N GLY A 550 -6.02 -8.48 20.08
CA GLY A 550 -5.35 -8.02 18.87
C GLY A 550 -4.60 -6.70 19.07
N TRP A 551 -3.82 -6.29 18.06
CA TRP A 551 -2.99 -5.09 18.11
C TRP A 551 -3.28 -4.18 16.91
N ALA A 552 -3.78 -2.97 17.18
CA ALA A 552 -4.08 -1.95 16.18
C ALA A 552 -2.90 -0.98 16.01
N THR A 553 -2.37 -0.85 14.80
CA THR A 553 -1.37 0.19 14.45
C THR A 553 -2.02 1.25 13.55
N PRO A 554 -1.69 2.55 13.68
CA PRO A 554 -2.24 3.57 12.80
C PRO A 554 -1.90 3.31 11.32
N PRO A 555 -2.83 3.49 10.38
CA PRO A 555 -2.56 3.37 8.95
C PRO A 555 -1.69 4.53 8.45
N LEU A 556 -0.97 4.34 7.34
CA LEU A 556 0.00 5.34 6.84
C LEU A 556 -0.63 6.72 6.59
N GLU A 557 -1.92 6.78 6.28
CA GLU A 557 -2.66 8.03 6.10
C GLU A 557 -2.72 8.91 7.36
N CYS A 558 -2.49 8.35 8.56
CA CYS A 558 -2.38 9.16 9.78
C CYS A 558 -1.13 10.05 9.77
N GLY A 559 -0.15 9.79 8.89
CA GLY A 559 1.10 10.54 8.79
C GLY A 559 2.20 9.95 9.64
N LEU A 560 2.67 8.77 9.23
CA LEU A 560 3.77 8.08 9.88
C LEU A 560 4.68 7.37 8.89
N LEU A 561 5.87 7.06 9.36
CA LEU A 561 6.89 6.40 8.59
C LEU A 561 6.53 4.94 8.31
N PRO A 562 6.62 4.47 7.04
CA PRO A 562 6.38 3.07 6.69
C PRO A 562 7.55 2.19 7.17
N GLY A 563 7.59 1.93 8.47
CA GLY A 563 8.66 1.20 9.12
C GLY A 563 8.78 -0.24 8.62
N LEU A 564 10.01 -0.75 8.51
CA LEU A 564 10.24 -2.10 7.98
C LEU A 564 9.71 -3.19 8.91
N LEU A 565 9.90 -3.01 10.22
CA LEU A 565 9.32 -3.95 11.20
C LEU A 565 7.79 -3.89 11.21
N ARG A 566 7.19 -2.72 10.95
CA ARG A 566 5.73 -2.58 10.77
C ARG A 566 5.23 -3.44 9.62
N ALA A 567 5.89 -3.34 8.46
CA ALA A 567 5.55 -4.13 7.28
C ALA A 567 5.63 -5.64 7.56
N GLU A 568 6.70 -6.09 8.23
CA GLU A 568 6.85 -7.49 8.64
C GLU A 568 5.72 -7.94 9.57
N LEU A 569 5.39 -7.15 10.61
CA LEU A 569 4.34 -7.50 11.56
C LEU A 569 2.93 -7.51 10.94
N LEU A 570 2.65 -6.64 9.96
CA LEU A 570 1.42 -6.67 9.16
C LEU A 570 1.35 -7.93 8.30
N MET A 571 2.42 -8.26 7.59
CA MET A 571 2.51 -9.48 6.77
C MET A 571 2.33 -10.74 7.62
N ALA A 572 2.85 -10.73 8.85
CA ALA A 572 2.70 -11.80 9.83
C ALA A 572 1.30 -11.92 10.45
N LYS A 573 0.43 -10.94 10.22
CA LYS A 573 -0.85 -10.77 10.94
C LYS A 573 -0.67 -10.67 12.46
N ALA A 574 0.49 -10.18 12.92
CA ALA A 574 0.73 -9.90 14.34
C ALA A 574 0.03 -8.62 14.80
N LEU A 575 -0.25 -7.71 13.87
CA LEU A 575 -1.04 -6.51 14.06
C LEU A 575 -1.88 -6.22 12.81
N TYR A 576 -2.84 -5.32 12.93
CA TYR A 576 -3.69 -4.84 11.85
C TYR A 576 -3.75 -3.31 11.83
N GLU A 577 -4.07 -2.74 10.67
CA GLU A 577 -4.23 -1.29 10.54
C GLU A 577 -5.61 -0.84 11.01
N ALA A 578 -5.63 0.13 11.92
CA ALA A 578 -6.84 0.85 12.31
C ALA A 578 -6.47 2.23 12.85
N VAL A 579 -7.34 3.21 12.59
CA VAL A 579 -7.20 4.54 13.18
C VAL A 579 -7.43 4.43 14.69
N VAL A 580 -6.54 5.05 15.47
CA VAL A 580 -6.65 5.15 16.93
C VAL A 580 -6.67 6.63 17.27
N THR A 581 -7.81 7.12 17.74
CA THR A 581 -7.95 8.51 18.20
C THR A 581 -7.34 8.69 19.59
N LEU A 582 -7.03 9.94 19.97
CA LEU A 582 -6.58 10.25 21.33
C LEU A 582 -7.59 9.86 22.40
N ASP A 583 -8.90 10.01 22.12
CA ASP A 583 -9.96 9.60 23.05
C ASP A 583 -9.99 8.09 23.24
N GLU A 584 -9.88 7.33 22.16
CA GLU A 584 -9.79 5.86 22.21
C GLU A 584 -8.53 5.39 22.92
N LEU A 585 -7.40 6.06 22.69
CA LEU A 585 -6.15 5.78 23.39
C LEU A 585 -6.31 5.97 24.90
N VAL A 586 -6.87 7.10 25.33
CA VAL A 586 -7.09 7.38 26.76
C VAL A 586 -8.08 6.38 27.37
N ALA A 587 -9.18 6.08 26.68
CA ALA A 587 -10.13 5.06 27.13
C ALA A 587 -9.46 3.69 27.25
N ALA A 588 -8.67 3.28 26.25
CA ALA A 588 -7.97 2.01 26.24
C ALA A 588 -6.99 1.86 27.41
N LEU A 589 -6.20 2.90 27.66
CA LEU A 589 -5.23 2.89 28.76
C LEU A 589 -5.93 2.85 30.13
N ARG A 590 -7.10 3.50 30.28
CA ARG A 590 -7.92 3.40 31.50
C ARG A 590 -8.47 2.00 31.72
N ASP A 591 -8.82 1.30 30.63
CA ASP A 591 -9.27 -0.09 30.66
C ASP A 591 -8.11 -1.09 30.89
N GLY A 592 -6.88 -0.60 31.09
CA GLY A 592 -5.69 -1.42 31.32
C GLY A 592 -5.11 -2.06 30.05
N ARG A 593 -5.55 -1.63 28.86
CA ARG A 593 -5.00 -2.11 27.58
C ARG A 593 -3.57 -1.59 27.38
N ARG A 594 -2.72 -2.41 26.79
CA ARG A 594 -1.29 -2.15 26.64
C ARG A 594 -0.99 -1.36 25.37
N LEU A 595 0.07 -0.55 25.44
CA LEU A 595 0.62 0.19 24.30
C LEU A 595 2.05 -0.30 24.05
N VAL A 596 2.37 -0.58 22.79
CA VAL A 596 3.71 -1.01 22.37
C VAL A 596 4.29 -0.07 21.33
N ALA A 597 5.62 0.02 21.31
CA ALA A 597 6.36 0.65 20.24
C ALA A 597 7.33 -0.36 19.63
N PHE A 598 7.61 -0.21 18.34
CA PHE A 598 8.44 -1.16 17.60
C PHE A 598 9.21 -0.54 16.44
N ASN A 599 10.44 -1.03 16.23
CA ASN A 599 11.25 -0.76 15.03
C ASN A 599 12.29 -1.87 14.79
N SER A 600 12.91 -1.90 13.61
CA SER A 600 13.88 -2.93 13.23
C SER A 600 15.20 -2.92 14.03
N LEU A 601 15.43 -1.90 14.87
CA LEU A 601 16.64 -1.77 15.68
C LEU A 601 16.46 -2.22 17.13
N ARG A 602 15.23 -2.13 17.66
CA ARG A 602 14.91 -2.33 19.08
C ARG A 602 13.86 -3.41 19.31
N GLY A 603 13.34 -4.03 18.26
CA GLY A 603 12.27 -5.02 18.39
C GLY A 603 10.96 -4.38 18.84
N VAL A 604 10.12 -5.16 19.53
CA VAL A 604 8.84 -4.73 20.08
C VAL A 604 8.97 -4.58 21.59
N TYR A 605 8.58 -3.43 22.15
CA TYR A 605 8.69 -3.16 23.59
C TYR A 605 7.47 -2.39 24.11
N LEU A 606 7.16 -2.61 25.40
CA LEU A 606 6.06 -1.91 26.08
C LEU A 606 6.42 -0.45 26.35
N ILE A 607 5.43 0.43 26.17
CA ILE A 607 5.54 1.84 26.51
C ILE A 607 4.44 2.25 27.49
N ARG A 608 4.80 3.07 28.46
CA ARG A 608 3.86 3.71 29.39
C ARG A 608 3.74 5.17 29.01
N LEU A 609 2.51 5.59 28.68
CA LEU A 609 2.21 6.97 28.34
C LEU A 609 2.05 7.79 29.62
N ASP A 610 2.90 8.82 29.79
CA ASP A 610 2.78 9.81 30.84
C ASP A 610 1.96 10.99 30.31
N LEU A 611 0.71 11.08 30.75
CA LEU A 611 -0.20 12.17 30.44
C LEU A 611 0.16 13.35 31.34
N GLN A 612 0.95 14.30 30.84
CA GLN A 612 1.27 15.50 31.60
C GLN A 612 -0.01 16.22 32.04
N SER A 613 -0.05 16.61 33.32
CA SER A 613 -1.21 17.21 34.00
C SER A 613 -1.74 18.50 33.36
N GLN A 614 -1.00 19.13 32.43
CA GLN A 614 -1.45 20.30 31.67
C GLN A 614 -2.43 19.97 30.52
N MET A 615 -2.59 18.70 30.11
CA MET A 615 -3.59 18.29 29.11
C MET A 615 -4.99 18.02 29.68
N LEU A 616 -5.14 18.01 31.01
CA LEU A 616 -6.44 17.86 31.67
C LEU A 616 -7.27 19.17 31.67
N ASP A 617 -6.71 20.29 31.21
CA ASP A 617 -7.39 21.59 31.23
C ASP A 617 -8.05 21.98 29.88
N ARG A 618 -9.36 21.76 29.85
CA ARG A 618 -10.44 22.57 29.24
C ARG A 618 -10.57 22.79 27.72
N LYS A 619 -9.73 22.27 26.82
CA LYS A 619 -10.01 22.37 25.35
C LYS A 619 -10.11 21.06 24.56
N VAL A 620 -9.59 19.94 25.08
CA VAL A 620 -9.66 18.63 24.39
C VAL A 620 -10.74 17.72 24.98
N LEU A 621 -11.17 17.93 26.24
CA LEU A 621 -12.16 17.12 26.95
C LEU A 621 -13.41 17.93 27.35
N GLY A 622 -14.09 18.56 26.38
CA GLY A 622 -15.26 19.43 26.60
C GLY A 622 -16.53 18.76 27.15
N SER A 623 -16.52 17.46 27.40
CA SER A 623 -17.65 16.76 28.02
C SER A 623 -17.13 15.62 28.87
N LEU A 624 -17.02 15.83 30.19
CA LEU A 624 -17.19 14.83 31.26
C LEU A 624 -16.83 15.51 32.59
N GLN A 625 -17.80 15.62 33.49
CA GLN A 625 -17.62 16.15 34.85
C GLN A 625 -16.75 15.21 35.71
N PRO A 626 -16.07 15.74 36.75
CA PRO A 626 -14.97 15.05 37.41
C PRO A 626 -15.45 14.08 38.50
N ALA A 627 -14.86 12.88 38.50
CA ALA A 627 -14.70 12.08 39.71
C ALA A 627 -13.21 12.09 40.10
N THR A 628 -12.98 12.63 41.30
CA THR A 628 -11.81 12.67 42.21
C THR A 628 -10.43 12.15 41.75
N PRO A 629 -9.34 12.91 42.00
CA PRO A 629 -7.97 12.52 41.64
C PRO A 629 -7.28 11.77 42.78
N SER A 630 -6.89 10.51 42.56
CA SER A 630 -5.71 9.94 43.22
C SER A 630 -5.19 8.72 42.47
N LYS A 631 -3.90 8.80 42.10
CA LYS A 631 -3.05 7.79 41.43
C LYS A 631 -3.23 7.63 39.92
N LEU A 632 -2.43 8.38 39.16
CA LEU A 632 -1.96 8.08 37.81
C LEU A 632 -0.46 8.32 37.78
#